data_AF-A0A2T3W9P7-F1
#
_entry.id   AF-A0A2T3W9P7-F1
#
_cell.length_a   1.000
_cell.length_b   1.000
_cell.length_c   1.000
_cell.angle_alpha   90.00
_cell.angle_beta   90.00
_cell.angle_gamma   90.00
#
_symmetry.space_group_name_H-M   'P 1'
#
loop_
_entity.id
_entity.type
_entity.pdbx_description
1 polymer ?
#
loop_
_entity_poly.entity_id
_entity_poly.type
_entity_poly.pdbx_seq_one_letter_code
_entity_poly.pdbx_strand_id
1 'polypeptide(L)'
;MLGAGGWEKAAQEALRDLGGVSRGLTLLDLGAALSHRGREAQAMRLFSEALPLLERVPEHLDWGLNNMAMVCLRLGRLTEADTFFGRASRLKTPFARRALCGQAAARRALGEWARAASLYERAADLARTAEDEDDLRQALRGLGHTWRLAGQVPRALEPLQSAAVAVAADRQAGVSWVNVDLAAAYVNWPQRDADLDVAQIGDLLSRTGPLGQEDQGRATLVRAEVLRRTGQPDAACALLRTLPREPLWMREEAHAFADLFALLPEAERPPPLPRCAQLVVALRVMGVPDVRLGGRPLPLAPAPLVALCALVEAGGRLTTETLMDVLRPGGDSARTERQKGQRVSAVMRQLRSALGWEASVVSRGGAYHLDDTVRWTSDVLHALQRGERIEAYCTGIHLPWAAAREQQLILGGSDDWLDH
;
A
#
# COMPACT_ATOMS: atom_id res chain seq x y z
N MET A 1 26.30 2.40 24.24
CA MET A 1 26.16 3.08 25.55
C MET A 1 24.95 4.03 25.54
N LEU A 2 23.69 3.53 25.54
CA LEU A 2 22.48 4.38 25.51
C LEU A 2 21.51 4.06 26.67
N GLY A 3 21.98 3.37 27.72
CA GLY A 3 21.16 2.85 28.82
C GLY A 3 21.36 3.50 30.20
N ALA A 4 22.36 4.35 30.39
CA ALA A 4 22.60 5.03 31.67
C ALA A 4 21.95 6.42 31.69
N GLY A 5 21.39 6.83 32.84
CA GLY A 5 20.89 8.19 33.04
C GLY A 5 21.98 9.23 32.68
N GLY A 6 21.59 10.29 31.97
CA GLY A 6 22.51 11.37 31.54
C GLY A 6 22.84 11.43 30.04
N TRP A 7 22.49 10.41 29.25
CA TRP A 7 22.75 10.38 27.81
C TRP A 7 22.07 11.52 27.03
N GLU A 8 20.87 11.98 27.44
CA GLU A 8 20.18 13.11 26.79
C GLU A 8 20.97 14.42 26.95
N LYS A 9 21.56 14.63 28.14
CA LYS A 9 22.41 15.80 28.41
C LYS A 9 23.72 15.72 27.62
N ALA A 10 24.36 14.55 27.62
CA ALA A 10 25.59 14.33 26.85
C ALA A 10 25.37 14.49 25.34
N ALA A 11 24.22 14.02 24.81
CA ALA A 11 23.85 14.21 23.42
C ALA A 11 23.59 15.70 23.11
N GLN A 12 22.92 16.43 24.00
CA GLN A 12 22.71 17.87 23.85
C GLN A 12 24.02 18.67 23.88
N GLU A 13 24.97 18.29 24.73
CA GLU A 13 26.31 18.88 24.78
C GLU A 13 27.07 18.60 23.49
N ALA A 14 27.11 17.34 23.03
CA ALA A 14 27.74 16.97 21.75
C ALA A 14 27.13 17.72 20.57
N LEU A 15 25.80 17.90 20.54
CA LEU A 15 25.13 18.65 19.49
C LEU A 15 25.59 20.11 19.40
N ARG A 16 26.09 20.75 20.47
CA ARG A 16 26.56 22.15 20.40
C ARG A 16 27.81 22.29 19.53
N ASP A 17 28.66 21.26 19.53
CA ASP A 17 29.97 21.30 18.88
C ASP A 17 29.96 20.63 17.49
N LEU A 18 28.89 19.91 17.16
CA LEU A 18 28.74 19.21 15.89
C LEU A 18 28.05 20.06 14.82
N GLY A 19 28.58 19.99 13.59
CA GLY A 19 28.00 20.57 12.38
C GLY A 19 27.74 19.53 11.27
N GLY A 20 26.98 19.93 10.25
CA GLY A 20 26.77 19.13 9.03
C GLY A 20 26.25 17.72 9.28
N VAL A 21 26.79 16.75 8.54
CA VAL A 21 26.36 15.34 8.56
C VAL A 21 26.47 14.70 9.95
N SER A 22 27.54 14.98 10.70
CA SER A 22 27.74 14.41 12.03
C SER A 22 26.65 14.86 13.01
N ARG A 23 26.26 16.14 12.95
CA ARG A 23 25.11 16.65 13.72
C ARG A 23 23.82 15.94 13.31
N GLY A 24 23.59 15.79 12.00
CA GLY A 24 22.43 15.08 11.45
C GLY A 24 22.31 13.65 11.98
N LEU A 25 23.40 12.88 11.98
CA LEU A 25 23.41 11.51 12.50
C LEU A 25 23.13 11.45 14.00
N THR A 26 23.74 12.33 14.80
CA THR A 26 23.46 12.38 16.25
C THR A 26 21.99 12.73 16.54
N LEU A 27 21.38 13.61 15.74
CA LEU A 27 19.94 13.91 15.85
C LEU A 27 19.08 12.69 15.49
N LEU A 28 19.46 11.90 14.48
CA LEU A 28 18.78 10.63 14.14
C LEU A 28 18.86 9.63 15.29
N ASP A 29 20.04 9.40 15.87
CA ASP A 29 20.22 8.46 16.97
C ASP A 29 19.42 8.87 18.21
N LEU A 30 19.47 10.15 18.57
CA LEU A 30 18.68 10.72 19.67
C LEU A 30 17.18 10.59 19.40
N GLY A 31 16.73 10.87 18.19
CA GLY A 31 15.35 10.69 17.77
C GLY A 31 14.88 9.24 17.86
N ALA A 32 15.70 8.29 17.40
CA ALA A 32 15.39 6.86 17.49
C ALA A 32 15.28 6.40 18.94
N ALA A 33 16.22 6.80 19.80
CA ALA A 33 16.19 6.50 21.23
C ALA A 33 14.96 7.09 21.93
N LEU A 34 14.54 8.31 21.57
CA LEU A 34 13.30 8.92 22.09
C LEU A 34 12.05 8.18 21.60
N SER A 35 12.01 7.75 20.33
CA SER A 35 10.90 6.96 19.80
C SER A 35 10.78 5.61 20.50
N HIS A 36 11.90 4.93 20.79
CA HIS A 36 11.90 3.70 21.59
C HIS A 36 11.36 3.89 23.02
N ARG A 37 11.37 5.13 23.54
CA ARG A 37 10.78 5.51 24.84
C ARG A 37 9.36 6.07 24.71
N GLY A 38 8.74 6.00 23.53
CA GLY A 38 7.40 6.54 23.26
C GLY A 38 7.32 8.07 23.19
N ARG A 39 8.45 8.78 23.17
CA ARG A 39 8.51 10.26 23.05
C ARG A 39 8.41 10.70 21.58
N GLU A 40 7.35 10.27 20.90
CA GLU A 40 7.21 10.36 19.43
C GLU A 40 7.23 11.78 18.89
N ALA A 41 6.55 12.72 19.56
CA ALA A 41 6.54 14.12 19.12
C ALA A 41 7.96 14.74 19.13
N GLN A 42 8.79 14.32 20.10
CA GLN A 42 10.16 14.82 20.20
C GLN A 42 11.08 14.13 19.21
N ALA A 43 10.91 12.83 19.00
CA ALA A 43 11.60 12.08 17.94
C ALA A 43 11.34 12.72 16.56
N MET A 44 10.09 13.02 16.24
CA MET A 44 9.72 13.66 14.96
C MET A 44 10.36 15.04 14.77
N ARG A 45 10.51 15.83 15.83
CA ARG A 45 11.23 17.12 15.76
C ARG A 45 12.69 16.91 15.41
N LEU A 46 13.38 16.01 16.11
CA LEU A 46 14.80 15.74 15.87
C LEU A 46 15.05 15.16 14.48
N PHE A 47 14.20 14.24 14.01
CA PHE A 47 14.30 13.73 12.64
C PHE A 47 14.11 14.85 11.62
N SER A 48 13.15 15.75 11.83
CA SER A 48 12.90 16.88 10.93
C SER A 48 14.09 17.85 10.90
N GLU A 49 14.76 18.08 12.03
CA GLU A 49 16.00 18.87 12.11
C GLU A 49 17.19 18.16 11.43
N ALA A 50 17.22 16.82 11.44
CA ALA A 50 18.28 16.04 10.83
C ALA A 50 18.22 16.00 9.30
N LEU A 51 17.02 15.91 8.69
CA LEU A 51 16.89 15.69 7.24
C LEU A 51 17.68 16.69 6.38
N PRO A 52 17.59 18.02 6.58
CA PRO A 52 18.32 18.99 5.76
C PRO A 52 19.84 18.83 5.84
N LEU A 53 20.36 18.34 6.98
CA LEU A 53 21.79 18.11 7.19
C LEU A 53 22.30 16.85 6.46
N LEU A 54 21.38 15.98 6.05
CA LEU A 54 21.66 14.67 5.46
C LEU A 54 21.27 14.58 3.98
N GLU A 55 20.70 15.64 3.39
CA GLU A 55 20.20 15.64 2.00
C GLU A 55 21.22 15.19 0.95
N ARG A 56 22.51 15.40 1.22
CA ARG A 56 23.61 15.04 0.32
C ARG A 56 24.12 13.60 0.50
N VAL A 57 23.59 12.85 1.46
CA VAL A 57 23.96 11.46 1.75
C VAL A 57 22.69 10.59 1.73
N PRO A 58 22.33 10.02 0.57
CA PRO A 58 21.06 9.33 0.37
C PRO A 58 20.76 8.24 1.41
N GLU A 59 21.77 7.50 1.85
CA GLU A 59 21.63 6.41 2.84
C GLU A 59 21.18 6.94 4.21
N HIS A 60 21.69 8.10 4.63
CA HIS A 60 21.31 8.72 5.90
C HIS A 60 19.98 9.45 5.80
N LEU A 61 19.70 10.08 4.66
CA LEU A 61 18.40 10.67 4.39
C LEU A 61 17.30 9.60 4.43
N ASP A 62 17.55 8.44 3.82
CA ASP A 62 16.65 7.29 3.85
C ASP A 62 16.39 6.82 5.29
N TRP A 63 17.44 6.64 6.09
CA TRP A 63 17.28 6.25 7.49
C TRP A 63 16.39 7.21 8.28
N GLY A 64 16.59 8.53 8.12
CA GLY A 64 15.74 9.54 8.74
C GLY A 64 14.28 9.47 8.29
N LEU A 65 14.04 9.37 6.98
CA LEU A 65 12.70 9.23 6.41
C LEU A 65 12.00 7.95 6.88
N ASN A 66 12.72 6.82 6.92
CA ASN A 66 12.21 5.54 7.39
C ASN A 66 11.80 5.63 8.87
N ASN A 67 12.62 6.25 9.72
CA ASN A 67 12.29 6.43 11.14
C ASN A 67 11.04 7.30 11.32
N MET A 68 10.93 8.42 10.61
CA MET A 68 9.72 9.26 10.63
C MET A 68 8.48 8.49 10.16
N ALA A 69 8.61 7.72 9.08
CA ALA A 69 7.52 6.91 8.54
C ALA A 69 7.05 5.85 9.56
N MET A 70 7.98 5.23 10.30
CA MET A 70 7.66 4.24 11.32
C MET A 70 6.96 4.84 12.53
N VAL A 71 7.35 6.04 12.95
CA VAL A 71 6.63 6.80 13.97
C VAL A 71 5.20 7.10 13.50
N CYS A 72 5.04 7.60 12.28
CA CYS A 72 3.73 7.85 11.70
C CYS A 72 2.87 6.57 11.64
N LEU A 73 3.44 5.43 11.23
CA LEU A 73 2.71 4.17 11.15
C LEU A 73 2.23 3.70 12.52
N ARG A 74 3.10 3.77 13.55
CA ARG A 74 2.77 3.39 14.93
C ARG A 74 1.67 4.25 15.53
N LEU A 75 1.65 5.53 15.19
CA LEU A 75 0.62 6.50 15.61
C LEU A 75 -0.67 6.42 14.77
N GLY A 76 -0.73 5.54 13.77
CA GLY A 76 -1.89 5.46 12.86
C GLY A 76 -2.02 6.64 11.89
N ARG A 77 -0.97 7.46 11.72
CA ARG A 77 -0.89 8.55 10.72
C ARG A 77 -0.51 7.98 9.35
N LEU A 78 -1.39 7.14 8.81
CA LEU A 78 -1.10 6.25 7.68
C LEU A 78 -0.71 7.00 6.39
N THR A 79 -1.38 8.12 6.09
CA THR A 79 -1.08 8.94 4.89
C THR A 79 0.31 9.57 4.96
N GLU A 80 0.74 10.00 6.15
CA GLU A 80 2.07 10.57 6.35
C GLU A 80 3.15 9.48 6.30
N ALA A 81 2.86 8.28 6.85
CA ALA A 81 3.72 7.12 6.70
C ALA A 81 3.94 6.75 5.22
N ASP A 82 2.86 6.65 4.42
CA ASP A 82 2.95 6.40 2.98
C ASP A 82 3.78 7.48 2.25
N THR A 83 3.69 8.73 2.69
CA THR A 83 4.46 9.84 2.12
C THR A 83 5.96 9.72 2.42
N PHE A 84 6.34 9.52 3.69
CA PHE A 84 7.74 9.39 4.09
C PHE A 84 8.37 8.12 3.51
N PHE A 85 7.69 6.98 3.57
CA PHE A 85 8.16 5.75 2.91
C PHE A 85 8.25 5.89 1.39
N GLY A 86 7.30 6.58 0.77
CA GLY A 86 7.31 6.85 -0.66
C GLY A 86 8.46 7.76 -1.11
N ARG A 87 8.95 8.64 -0.23
CA ARG A 87 10.19 9.41 -0.45
C ARG A 87 11.41 8.52 -0.29
N ALA A 88 11.47 7.74 0.79
CA ALA A 88 12.57 6.83 1.09
C ALA A 88 12.78 5.78 -0.03
N SER A 89 11.71 5.13 -0.50
CA SER A 89 11.78 4.09 -1.54
C SER A 89 12.21 4.59 -2.93
N ARG A 90 12.27 5.91 -3.14
CA ARG A 90 12.81 6.54 -4.37
C ARG A 90 14.30 6.86 -4.25
N LEU A 91 14.84 6.88 -3.03
CA LEU A 91 16.28 6.92 -2.81
C LEU A 91 16.80 5.54 -3.20
N LYS A 92 17.66 5.45 -4.21
CA LYS A 92 18.16 4.18 -4.76
C LYS A 92 19.21 3.55 -3.84
N THR A 93 18.83 3.31 -2.59
CA THR A 93 19.67 2.77 -1.52
C THR A 93 19.38 1.27 -1.33
N PRO A 94 20.23 0.55 -0.58
CA PRO A 94 19.91 -0.81 -0.13
C PRO A 94 18.64 -0.90 0.73
N PHE A 95 18.23 0.18 1.40
CA PHE A 95 17.06 0.20 2.28
C PHE A 95 15.73 0.49 1.56
N ALA A 96 15.78 0.84 0.28
CA ALA A 96 14.60 1.14 -0.52
C ALA A 96 13.55 0.02 -0.49
N ARG A 97 13.97 -1.25 -0.38
CA ARG A 97 13.07 -2.41 -0.26
C ARG A 97 12.28 -2.41 1.04
N ARG A 98 12.93 -2.09 2.16
CA ARG A 98 12.28 -1.96 3.47
C ARG A 98 11.32 -0.78 3.47
N ALA A 99 11.69 0.33 2.83
CA ALA A 99 10.80 1.46 2.63
C ALA A 99 9.56 1.07 1.79
N LEU A 100 9.70 0.25 0.75
CA LEU A 100 8.57 -0.30 0.00
C LEU A 100 7.65 -1.16 0.87
N CYS A 101 8.21 -2.05 1.70
CA CYS A 101 7.44 -2.86 2.65
C CYS A 101 6.68 -1.99 3.67
N GLY A 102 7.31 -0.93 4.18
CA GLY A 102 6.68 0.03 5.07
C GLY A 102 5.56 0.82 4.40
N GLN A 103 5.79 1.27 3.16
CA GLN A 103 4.77 1.92 2.34
C GLN A 103 3.57 1.00 2.10
N ALA A 104 3.84 -0.26 1.79
CA ALA A 104 2.82 -1.28 1.59
C ALA A 104 2.00 -1.51 2.86
N ALA A 105 2.64 -1.57 4.03
CA ALA A 105 1.93 -1.68 5.32
C ALA A 105 1.00 -0.49 5.58
N ALA A 106 1.44 0.73 5.29
CA ALA A 106 0.60 1.93 5.41
C ALA A 106 -0.64 1.86 4.50
N ARG A 107 -0.46 1.45 3.24
CA ARG A 107 -1.56 1.28 2.26
C ARG A 107 -2.50 0.14 2.62
N ARG A 108 -1.96 -0.96 3.14
CA ARG A 108 -2.74 -2.10 3.67
C ARG A 108 -3.64 -1.66 4.82
N ALA A 109 -3.11 -0.87 5.76
CA ALA A 109 -3.89 -0.35 6.87
C ALA A 109 -5.02 0.61 6.42
N LEU A 110 -4.83 1.32 5.29
CA LEU A 110 -5.85 2.14 4.62
C LEU A 110 -6.88 1.31 3.82
N GLY A 111 -6.70 -0.01 3.70
CA GLY A 111 -7.55 -0.88 2.90
C GLY A 111 -7.24 -0.88 1.40
N GLU A 112 -6.10 -0.34 0.98
CA GLU A 112 -5.70 -0.28 -0.43
C GLU A 112 -4.97 -1.55 -0.86
N TRP A 113 -5.69 -2.68 -0.80
CA TRP A 113 -5.14 -4.04 -0.91
C TRP A 113 -4.26 -4.26 -2.14
N ALA A 114 -4.77 -3.95 -3.33
CA ALA A 114 -4.04 -4.15 -4.58
C ALA A 114 -2.77 -3.30 -4.67
N ARG A 115 -2.80 -2.08 -4.11
CA ARG A 115 -1.66 -1.15 -4.09
C ARG A 115 -0.59 -1.58 -3.09
N ALA A 116 -1.01 -2.09 -1.94
CA ALA A 116 -0.10 -2.68 -0.96
C ALA A 116 0.56 -3.94 -1.53
N ALA A 117 -0.22 -4.83 -2.14
CA ALA A 117 0.29 -6.05 -2.77
C ALA A 117 1.34 -5.74 -3.84
N SER A 118 1.07 -4.79 -4.75
CA SER A 118 2.03 -4.40 -5.80
C SER A 118 3.35 -3.85 -5.23
N LEU A 119 3.32 -3.15 -4.11
CA LEU A 119 4.53 -2.67 -3.43
C LEU A 119 5.32 -3.82 -2.79
N TYR A 120 4.65 -4.78 -2.16
CA TYR A 120 5.30 -5.97 -1.61
C TYR A 120 5.90 -6.87 -2.70
N GLU A 121 5.20 -7.06 -3.83
CA GLU A 121 5.73 -7.77 -5.00
C GLU A 121 7.02 -7.11 -5.51
N ARG A 122 6.99 -5.77 -5.68
CA ARG A 122 8.18 -5.02 -6.10
C ARG A 122 9.33 -5.12 -5.09
N ALA A 123 9.02 -5.11 -3.80
CA ALA A 123 10.03 -5.30 -2.75
C ALA A 123 10.63 -6.71 -2.80
N ALA A 124 9.80 -7.74 -3.01
CA ALA A 124 10.23 -9.13 -3.13
C ALA A 124 11.12 -9.33 -4.37
N ASP A 125 10.78 -8.75 -5.52
CA ASP A 125 11.61 -8.84 -6.73
C ASP A 125 12.98 -8.20 -6.53
N LEU A 126 13.03 -7.01 -5.92
CA LEU A 126 14.29 -6.35 -5.58
C LEU A 126 15.10 -7.13 -4.54
N ALA A 127 14.45 -7.83 -3.60
CA ALA A 127 15.12 -8.68 -2.63
C ALA A 127 15.71 -9.92 -3.29
N ARG A 128 14.98 -10.56 -4.21
CA ARG A 128 15.48 -11.68 -5.04
C ARG A 128 16.70 -11.27 -5.86
N THR A 129 16.64 -10.11 -6.54
CA THR A 129 17.75 -9.63 -7.37
C THR A 129 19.03 -9.38 -6.56
N ALA A 130 18.91 -9.03 -5.28
CA ALA A 130 20.08 -8.83 -4.44
C ALA A 130 20.38 -10.01 -3.50
N GLU A 131 19.67 -11.12 -3.65
CA GLU A 131 19.85 -12.33 -2.84
C GLU A 131 19.72 -12.08 -1.32
N ASP A 132 18.81 -11.16 -0.93
CA ASP A 132 18.54 -10.82 0.47
C ASP A 132 17.35 -11.65 0.98
N GLU A 133 17.65 -12.77 1.64
CA GLU A 133 16.62 -13.71 2.12
C GLU A 133 15.68 -13.09 3.16
N ASP A 134 16.18 -12.17 4.00
CA ASP A 134 15.40 -11.55 5.07
C ASP A 134 14.40 -10.53 4.53
N ASP A 135 14.86 -9.62 3.66
CA ASP A 135 13.98 -8.67 2.99
C ASP A 135 12.96 -9.41 2.11
N LEU A 136 13.36 -10.52 1.47
CA LEU A 136 12.47 -11.37 0.67
C LEU A 136 11.38 -12.00 1.55
N ARG A 137 11.76 -12.61 2.67
CA ARG A 137 10.82 -13.18 3.65
C ARG A 137 9.81 -12.14 4.12
N GLN A 138 10.27 -10.94 4.47
CA GLN A 138 9.40 -9.86 4.94
C GLN A 138 8.44 -9.36 3.87
N ALA A 139 8.91 -9.19 2.63
CA ALA A 139 8.07 -8.77 1.52
C ALA A 139 6.98 -9.80 1.19
N LEU A 140 7.34 -11.07 1.10
CA LEU A 140 6.40 -12.17 0.83
C LEU A 140 5.41 -12.37 1.98
N ARG A 141 5.88 -12.28 3.23
CA ARG A 141 5.00 -12.32 4.41
C ARG A 141 4.01 -11.17 4.39
N GLY A 142 4.46 -9.97 4.07
CA GLY A 142 3.62 -8.78 3.92
C GLY A 142 2.56 -8.93 2.81
N LEU A 143 2.94 -9.49 1.66
CA LEU A 143 2.03 -9.78 0.55
C LEU A 143 0.93 -10.76 0.96
N GLY A 144 1.32 -11.88 1.55
CA GLY A 144 0.38 -12.90 2.01
C GLY A 144 -0.55 -12.38 3.11
N HIS A 145 -0.01 -11.66 4.08
CA HIS A 145 -0.79 -11.00 5.12
C HIS A 145 -1.79 -9.99 4.51
N THR A 146 -1.41 -9.23 3.49
CA THR A 146 -2.31 -8.31 2.76
C THR A 146 -3.49 -9.04 2.15
N TRP A 147 -3.24 -10.14 1.44
CA TRP A 147 -4.32 -10.91 0.81
C TRP A 147 -5.23 -11.60 1.83
N ARG A 148 -4.69 -12.06 2.96
CA ARG A 148 -5.49 -12.60 4.06
C ARG A 148 -6.43 -11.54 4.63
N LEU A 149 -5.91 -10.35 4.95
CA LEU A 149 -6.73 -9.24 5.46
C LEU A 149 -7.78 -8.75 4.44
N ALA A 150 -7.51 -8.91 3.14
CA ALA A 150 -8.46 -8.61 2.07
C ALA A 150 -9.52 -9.73 1.84
N GLY A 151 -9.52 -10.78 2.66
CA GLY A 151 -10.42 -11.94 2.52
C GLY A 151 -10.05 -12.91 1.40
N GLN A 152 -8.93 -12.70 0.70
CA GLN A 152 -8.46 -13.53 -0.41
C GLN A 152 -7.48 -14.60 0.08
N VAL A 153 -7.92 -15.43 1.04
CA VAL A 153 -7.07 -16.45 1.68
C VAL A 153 -6.35 -17.36 0.68
N PRO A 154 -6.97 -17.87 -0.40
CA PRO A 154 -6.25 -18.69 -1.38
C PRO A 154 -5.03 -17.99 -2.00
N ARG A 155 -5.11 -16.66 -2.23
CA ARG A 155 -3.99 -15.86 -2.75
C ARG A 155 -2.93 -15.54 -1.68
N ALA A 156 -3.28 -15.66 -0.41
CA ALA A 156 -2.36 -15.45 0.70
C ALA A 156 -1.41 -16.64 0.92
N LEU A 157 -1.85 -17.86 0.63
CA LEU A 157 -1.12 -19.07 1.03
C LEU A 157 0.21 -19.23 0.31
N GLU A 158 0.25 -19.07 -1.02
CA GLU A 158 1.49 -19.21 -1.80
C GLU A 158 2.59 -18.25 -1.31
N PRO A 159 2.37 -16.92 -1.18
CA PRO A 159 3.41 -16.03 -0.68
C PRO A 159 3.77 -16.29 0.78
N LEU A 160 2.83 -16.70 1.65
CA LEU A 160 3.15 -17.07 3.03
C LEU A 160 3.99 -18.35 3.11
N GLN A 161 3.67 -19.37 2.32
CA GLN A 161 4.44 -20.61 2.23
C GLN A 161 5.85 -20.34 1.72
N SER A 162 5.95 -19.49 0.68
CA SER A 162 7.25 -19.05 0.14
C SER A 162 8.07 -18.28 1.17
N ALA A 163 7.43 -17.38 1.94
CA ALA A 163 8.07 -16.66 3.03
C ALA A 163 8.56 -17.58 4.15
N ALA A 164 7.77 -18.60 4.54
CA ALA A 164 8.11 -19.53 5.61
C ALA A 164 9.37 -20.37 5.31
N VAL A 165 9.74 -20.53 4.04
CA VAL A 165 10.96 -21.22 3.64
C VAL A 165 12.00 -20.31 3.01
N ALA A 166 11.79 -18.98 2.98
CA ALA A 166 12.67 -18.06 2.27
C ALA A 166 14.10 -18.04 2.83
N VAL A 167 14.24 -18.16 4.16
CA VAL A 167 15.53 -18.16 4.84
C VAL A 167 16.08 -19.59 4.96
N ALA A 168 17.33 -19.80 4.56
CA ALA A 168 17.93 -21.13 4.53
C ALA A 168 17.98 -21.81 5.91
N ALA A 169 18.31 -21.06 6.96
CA ALA A 169 18.38 -21.56 8.33
C ALA A 169 17.02 -22.05 8.86
N ASP A 170 15.97 -21.25 8.65
CA ASP A 170 14.57 -21.59 8.98
C ASP A 170 14.14 -22.88 8.27
N ARG A 171 14.41 -22.97 6.97
CA ARG A 171 14.08 -24.12 6.12
C ARG A 171 14.76 -25.40 6.62
N GLN A 172 16.05 -25.32 6.98
CA GLN A 172 16.80 -26.46 7.50
C GLN A 172 16.30 -26.90 8.88
N ALA A 173 15.95 -25.94 9.75
CA ALA A 173 15.42 -26.22 11.07
C ALA A 173 13.94 -26.64 11.06
N GLY A 174 13.23 -26.47 9.94
CA GLY A 174 11.81 -26.78 9.80
C GLY A 174 10.89 -25.82 10.57
N VAL A 175 11.40 -24.64 10.95
CA VAL A 175 10.69 -23.63 11.74
C VAL A 175 10.69 -22.28 11.04
N SER A 176 9.61 -21.51 11.19
CA SER A 176 9.56 -20.12 10.72
C SER A 176 8.50 -19.32 11.45
N TRP A 177 8.81 -18.10 11.86
CA TRP A 177 7.87 -17.21 12.55
C TRP A 177 6.66 -16.86 11.65
N VAL A 178 6.82 -16.97 10.32
CA VAL A 178 5.74 -16.82 9.33
C VAL A 178 4.62 -17.86 9.52
N ASN A 179 4.90 -18.99 10.17
CA ASN A 179 3.89 -20.01 10.45
C ASN A 179 2.71 -19.49 11.29
N VAL A 180 2.89 -18.39 12.03
CA VAL A 180 1.78 -17.69 12.70
C VAL A 180 0.79 -17.11 11.68
N ASP A 181 1.27 -16.48 10.61
CA ASP A 181 0.42 -15.95 9.54
C ASP A 181 -0.22 -17.06 8.69
N LEU A 182 0.47 -18.18 8.47
CA LEU A 182 -0.11 -19.36 7.83
C LEU A 182 -1.24 -19.95 8.68
N ALA A 183 -1.01 -20.10 9.99
CA ALA A 183 -2.03 -20.58 10.91
C ALA A 183 -3.24 -19.64 10.93
N ALA A 184 -3.01 -18.32 10.96
CA ALA A 184 -4.07 -17.32 10.82
C ALA A 184 -4.83 -17.48 9.48
N ALA A 185 -4.12 -17.65 8.36
CA ALA A 185 -4.73 -17.85 7.05
C ALA A 185 -5.64 -19.08 7.00
N TYR A 186 -5.19 -20.22 7.52
CA TYR A 186 -6.01 -21.44 7.58
C TYR A 186 -7.25 -21.28 8.44
N VAL A 187 -7.13 -20.60 9.58
CA VAL A 187 -8.27 -20.32 10.46
C VAL A 187 -9.28 -19.36 9.81
N ASN A 188 -8.80 -18.35 9.07
CA ASN A 188 -9.63 -17.40 8.34
C ASN A 188 -10.24 -17.97 7.04
N TRP A 189 -9.95 -19.22 6.66
CA TRP A 189 -10.37 -19.76 5.36
C TRP A 189 -11.85 -20.20 5.36
N PRO A 190 -12.77 -19.48 4.68
CA PRO A 190 -14.22 -19.76 4.81
C PRO A 190 -14.65 -21.12 4.25
N GLN A 191 -13.94 -21.62 3.23
CA GLN A 191 -14.23 -22.94 2.67
C GLN A 191 -13.88 -24.10 3.62
N ARG A 192 -13.20 -23.82 4.73
CA ARG A 192 -12.96 -24.75 5.84
C ARG A 192 -13.83 -24.43 7.05
N ASP A 193 -14.94 -23.72 6.87
CA ASP A 193 -15.83 -23.36 7.99
C ASP A 193 -16.47 -24.57 8.67
N ALA A 194 -16.80 -25.61 7.88
CA ALA A 194 -17.38 -26.85 8.39
C ALA A 194 -16.36 -27.78 9.08
N ASP A 195 -15.10 -27.82 8.60
CA ASP A 195 -14.06 -28.75 9.08
C ASP A 195 -12.72 -28.03 9.30
N LEU A 196 -12.59 -27.38 10.48
CA LEU A 196 -11.34 -26.75 10.89
C LEU A 196 -10.29 -27.80 11.24
N ASP A 197 -9.18 -27.83 10.50
CA ASP A 197 -8.04 -28.71 10.80
C ASP A 197 -7.18 -28.16 11.95
N VAL A 198 -7.65 -28.37 13.18
CA VAL A 198 -6.99 -27.93 14.42
C VAL A 198 -5.59 -28.53 14.56
N ALA A 199 -5.37 -29.76 14.06
CA ALA A 199 -4.08 -30.42 14.12
C ALA A 199 -3.05 -29.70 13.23
N GLN A 200 -3.43 -29.34 12.01
CA GLN A 200 -2.58 -28.55 11.11
C GLN A 200 -2.23 -27.18 11.71
N ILE A 201 -3.20 -26.49 12.31
CA ILE A 201 -2.98 -25.19 12.95
C ILE A 201 -2.03 -25.32 14.14
N GLY A 202 -2.23 -26.35 14.98
CA GLY A 202 -1.34 -26.66 16.11
C GLY A 202 0.09 -26.97 15.68
N ASP A 203 0.27 -27.76 14.62
CA ASP A 203 1.59 -28.06 14.04
C ASP A 203 2.30 -26.78 13.59
N LEU A 204 1.63 -25.93 12.81
CA LEU A 204 2.19 -24.64 12.37
C LEU A 204 2.64 -23.77 13.55
N LEU A 205 1.80 -23.64 14.58
CA LEU A 205 2.13 -22.84 15.78
C LEU A 205 3.29 -23.43 16.59
N SER A 206 3.49 -24.75 16.55
CA SER A 206 4.61 -25.42 17.21
C SER A 206 5.95 -25.22 16.48
N ARG A 207 5.91 -24.99 15.16
CA ARG A 207 7.09 -24.80 14.30
C ARG A 207 7.39 -23.33 14.02
N THR A 208 7.14 -22.44 14.98
CA THR A 208 7.31 -20.99 14.78
C THR A 208 8.73 -20.49 15.05
N GLY A 209 9.52 -21.21 15.84
CA GLY A 209 10.78 -20.68 16.38
C GLY A 209 10.54 -19.51 17.35
N PRO A 210 11.55 -18.69 17.64
CA PRO A 210 11.40 -17.55 18.55
C PRO A 210 10.52 -16.46 17.93
N LEU A 211 9.46 -16.07 18.64
CA LEU A 211 8.54 -15.02 18.22
C LEU A 211 8.82 -13.70 18.93
N GLY A 212 8.74 -12.59 18.18
CA GLY A 212 8.66 -11.25 18.76
C GLY A 212 7.31 -11.01 19.45
N GLN A 213 7.22 -9.91 20.22
CA GLN A 213 6.02 -9.62 21.02
C GLN A 213 4.73 -9.55 20.18
N GLU A 214 4.77 -8.92 19.00
CA GLU A 214 3.59 -8.84 18.13
C GLU A 214 3.16 -10.22 17.61
N ASP A 215 4.11 -11.05 17.18
CA ASP A 215 3.81 -12.37 16.62
C ASP A 215 3.36 -13.35 17.71
N GLN A 216 3.85 -13.21 18.94
CA GLN A 216 3.28 -13.91 20.10
C GLN A 216 1.81 -13.52 20.32
N GLY A 217 1.50 -12.23 20.21
CA GLY A 217 0.12 -11.72 20.27
C GLY A 217 -0.76 -12.30 19.17
N ARG A 218 -0.28 -12.32 17.92
CA ARG A 218 -0.97 -12.95 16.78
C ARG A 218 -1.17 -14.46 17.01
N ALA A 219 -0.19 -15.18 17.55
CA ALA A 219 -0.32 -16.60 17.86
C ALA A 219 -1.42 -16.86 18.92
N THR A 220 -1.48 -16.02 19.95
CA THR A 220 -2.55 -16.06 20.96
C THR A 220 -3.92 -15.77 20.34
N LEU A 221 -3.99 -14.81 19.40
CA LEU A 221 -5.22 -14.51 18.67
C LEU A 221 -5.69 -15.70 17.83
N VAL A 222 -4.79 -16.36 17.11
CA VAL A 222 -5.09 -17.58 16.34
C VAL A 222 -5.65 -18.67 17.26
N ARG A 223 -5.05 -18.87 18.45
CA ARG A 223 -5.55 -19.83 19.45
C ARG A 223 -6.94 -19.45 19.97
N ALA A 224 -7.19 -18.16 20.20
CA ALA A 224 -8.51 -17.68 20.60
C ALA A 224 -9.57 -17.96 19.52
N GLU A 225 -9.24 -17.77 18.25
CA GLU A 225 -10.17 -18.10 17.17
C GLU A 225 -10.45 -19.59 17.05
N VAL A 226 -9.43 -20.44 17.22
CA VAL A 226 -9.61 -21.89 17.28
C VAL A 226 -10.57 -22.27 18.42
N LEU A 227 -10.41 -21.70 19.61
CA LEU A 227 -11.32 -21.93 20.74
C LEU A 227 -12.75 -21.50 20.42
N ARG A 228 -12.95 -20.32 19.81
CA ARG A 228 -14.28 -19.86 19.40
C ARG A 228 -14.94 -20.85 18.43
N ARG A 229 -14.21 -21.26 17.38
CA ARG A 229 -14.71 -22.16 16.34
C ARG A 229 -14.93 -23.60 16.83
N THR A 230 -14.28 -23.99 17.92
CA THR A 230 -14.46 -25.31 18.56
C THR A 230 -15.45 -25.29 19.73
N GLY A 231 -16.26 -24.22 19.86
CA GLY A 231 -17.36 -24.16 20.83
C GLY A 231 -16.96 -23.71 22.24
N GLN A 232 -15.81 -23.04 22.39
CA GLN A 232 -15.31 -22.51 23.67
C GLN A 232 -15.19 -20.97 23.65
N PRO A 233 -16.30 -20.23 23.44
CA PRO A 233 -16.26 -18.77 23.29
C PRO A 233 -15.79 -18.02 24.55
N ASP A 234 -16.08 -18.53 25.75
CA ASP A 234 -15.64 -17.91 27.01
C ASP A 234 -14.12 -17.96 27.17
N ALA A 235 -13.51 -19.11 26.82
CA ALA A 235 -12.06 -19.26 26.84
C ALA A 235 -11.38 -18.39 25.76
N ALA A 236 -11.99 -18.29 24.57
CA ALA A 236 -11.55 -17.38 23.52
C ALA A 236 -11.57 -15.92 24.02
N CYS A 237 -12.66 -15.51 24.64
CA CYS A 237 -12.84 -14.16 25.20
C CYS A 237 -11.81 -13.86 26.31
N ALA A 238 -11.53 -14.82 27.19
CA ALA A 238 -10.49 -14.69 28.21
C ALA A 238 -9.10 -14.45 27.60
N LEU A 239 -8.73 -15.18 26.53
CA LEU A 239 -7.46 -14.96 25.83
C LEU A 239 -7.41 -13.58 25.15
N LEU A 240 -8.49 -13.14 24.50
CA LEU A 240 -8.54 -11.83 23.85
C LEU A 240 -8.26 -10.69 24.83
N ARG A 241 -8.77 -10.77 26.07
CA ARG A 241 -8.56 -9.73 27.10
C ARG A 241 -7.11 -9.61 27.58
N THR A 242 -6.26 -10.59 27.28
CA THR A 242 -4.81 -10.51 27.57
C THR A 242 -4.02 -9.70 26.53
N LEU A 243 -4.62 -9.43 25.36
CA LEU A 243 -3.95 -8.77 24.24
C LEU A 243 -4.10 -7.24 24.32
N PRO A 244 -3.10 -6.48 23.87
CA PRO A 244 -3.21 -5.03 23.75
C PRO A 244 -4.21 -4.65 22.64
N ARG A 245 -4.91 -3.53 22.77
CA ARG A 245 -5.96 -3.10 21.81
C ARG A 245 -5.50 -2.07 20.79
N GLU A 246 -4.60 -1.20 21.20
CA GLU A 246 -4.18 -0.02 20.43
C GLU A 246 -3.21 -0.26 19.26
N PRO A 247 -2.26 -1.23 19.34
CA PRO A 247 -1.26 -1.39 18.29
C PRO A 247 -1.87 -1.60 16.91
N LEU A 248 -1.21 -1.09 15.87
CA LEU A 248 -1.71 -1.19 14.50
C LEU A 248 -2.02 -2.63 14.09
N TRP A 249 -1.12 -3.58 14.40
CA TRP A 249 -1.32 -4.98 14.06
C TRP A 249 -2.61 -5.55 14.66
N MET A 250 -2.96 -5.14 15.89
CA MET A 250 -4.16 -5.60 16.58
C MET A 250 -5.40 -5.13 15.85
N ARG A 251 -5.40 -3.85 15.46
CA ARG A 251 -6.50 -3.23 14.71
C ARG A 251 -6.64 -3.82 13.30
N GLU A 252 -5.53 -4.26 12.70
CA GLU A 252 -5.54 -4.99 11.43
C GLU A 252 -6.17 -6.38 11.58
N GLU A 253 -5.75 -7.16 12.59
CA GLU A 253 -6.30 -8.50 12.85
C GLU A 253 -7.78 -8.45 13.26
N ALA A 254 -8.19 -7.43 14.01
CA ALA A 254 -9.58 -7.27 14.42
C ALA A 254 -10.56 -7.21 13.24
N HIS A 255 -10.10 -6.70 12.09
CA HIS A 255 -10.89 -6.75 10.86
C HIS A 255 -11.02 -8.16 10.29
N ALA A 256 -9.92 -8.92 10.23
CA ALA A 256 -9.94 -10.26 9.64
C ALA A 256 -10.68 -11.26 10.54
N PHE A 257 -10.66 -11.04 11.85
CA PHE A 257 -11.32 -11.88 12.85
C PHE A 257 -12.56 -11.19 13.44
N ALA A 258 -13.39 -10.57 12.60
CA ALA A 258 -14.55 -9.79 13.06
C ALA A 258 -15.48 -10.59 14.01
N ASP A 259 -15.74 -11.86 13.70
CA ASP A 259 -16.58 -12.73 14.53
C ASP A 259 -15.94 -13.06 15.90
N LEU A 260 -14.61 -13.11 15.97
CA LEU A 260 -13.88 -13.28 17.23
C LEU A 260 -14.07 -12.06 18.13
N PHE A 261 -13.87 -10.87 17.56
CA PHE A 261 -14.01 -9.62 18.30
C PHE A 261 -15.47 -9.29 18.62
N ALA A 262 -16.43 -9.90 17.93
CA ALA A 262 -17.84 -9.82 18.27
C ALA A 262 -18.15 -10.42 19.66
N LEU A 263 -17.30 -11.33 20.19
CA LEU A 263 -17.42 -11.86 21.56
C LEU A 263 -17.16 -10.81 22.65
N LEU A 264 -16.47 -9.71 22.31
CA LEU A 264 -16.19 -8.61 23.24
C LEU A 264 -17.29 -7.53 23.15
N PRO A 265 -17.60 -6.85 24.27
CA PRO A 265 -18.34 -5.59 24.24
C PRO A 265 -17.65 -4.56 23.34
N GLU A 266 -18.42 -3.67 22.72
CA GLU A 266 -17.88 -2.68 21.76
C GLU A 266 -16.76 -1.81 22.37
N ALA A 267 -16.88 -1.42 23.63
CA ALA A 267 -15.85 -0.64 24.36
C ALA A 267 -14.54 -1.41 24.62
N GLU A 268 -14.56 -2.73 24.49
CA GLU A 268 -13.38 -3.60 24.62
C GLU A 268 -12.75 -3.95 23.26
N ARG A 269 -13.35 -3.55 22.13
CA ARG A 269 -12.83 -3.87 20.80
C ARG A 269 -11.70 -2.92 20.40
N PRO A 270 -10.70 -3.39 19.62
CA PRO A 270 -9.71 -2.52 19.01
C PRO A 270 -10.38 -1.42 18.16
N PRO A 271 -9.87 -0.18 18.19
CA PRO A 271 -10.47 0.90 17.41
C PRO A 271 -10.32 0.61 15.91
N PRO A 272 -11.36 0.85 15.09
CA PRO A 272 -11.34 0.53 13.67
C PRO A 272 -10.27 1.33 12.93
N LEU A 273 -9.80 0.79 11.81
CA LEU A 273 -8.92 1.50 10.89
C LEU A 273 -9.75 2.31 9.88
N PRO A 274 -9.21 3.43 9.35
CA PRO A 274 -9.89 4.28 8.37
C PRO A 274 -9.84 3.62 6.97
N ARG A 275 -10.42 2.42 6.85
CA ARG A 275 -10.46 1.67 5.59
C ARG A 275 -11.61 2.18 4.73
N CYS A 276 -11.33 2.46 3.46
CA CYS A 276 -12.37 2.74 2.50
C CYS A 276 -13.06 1.42 2.11
N ALA A 277 -14.40 1.40 2.11
CA ALA A 277 -15.16 0.24 1.64
C ALA A 277 -14.93 -0.05 0.15
N GLN A 278 -14.70 1.01 -0.63
CA GLN A 278 -14.34 0.92 -2.04
C GLN A 278 -13.31 2.00 -2.36
N LEU A 279 -12.27 1.66 -3.14
CA LEU A 279 -11.31 2.64 -3.63
C LEU A 279 -11.99 3.55 -4.65
N VAL A 280 -11.81 4.87 -4.51
CA VAL A 280 -12.38 5.86 -5.43
C VAL A 280 -11.25 6.55 -6.19
N VAL A 281 -11.38 6.60 -7.52
CA VAL A 281 -10.59 7.47 -8.37
C VAL A 281 -11.51 8.55 -8.93
N ALA A 282 -11.24 9.80 -8.56
CA ALA A 282 -12.03 10.96 -8.95
C ALA A 282 -11.26 11.82 -9.94
N LEU A 283 -11.85 11.96 -11.13
CA LEU A 283 -11.40 12.85 -12.18
C LEU A 283 -12.17 14.16 -12.06
N ARG A 284 -11.45 15.25 -11.82
CA ARG A 284 -11.97 16.61 -12.00
C ARG A 284 -11.29 17.19 -13.22
N VAL A 285 -11.99 17.18 -14.34
CA VAL A 285 -11.45 17.54 -15.65
C VAL A 285 -12.24 18.66 -16.32
N MET A 286 -13.28 19.20 -15.68
CA MET A 286 -13.87 20.48 -16.08
C MET A 286 -12.93 21.64 -15.69
N GLY A 287 -12.06 22.04 -16.62
CA GLY A 287 -10.99 23.00 -16.38
C GLY A 287 -9.61 22.33 -16.22
N VAL A 288 -8.77 22.85 -15.31
CA VAL A 288 -7.44 22.29 -15.05
C VAL A 288 -7.59 20.90 -14.39
N PRO A 289 -7.02 19.83 -14.98
CA PRO A 289 -7.17 18.47 -14.45
C PRO A 289 -6.65 18.29 -13.01
N ASP A 290 -7.49 17.74 -12.13
CA ASP A 290 -7.13 17.24 -10.81
C ASP A 290 -7.66 15.80 -10.67
N VAL A 291 -6.73 14.83 -10.67
CA VAL A 291 -7.08 13.41 -10.45
C VAL A 291 -6.72 13.04 -9.02
N ARG A 292 -7.67 12.42 -8.32
CA ARG A 292 -7.49 12.00 -6.92
C ARG A 292 -7.75 10.52 -6.75
N LEU A 293 -6.90 9.85 -5.99
CA LEU A 293 -7.04 8.45 -5.60
C LEU A 293 -7.20 8.39 -4.07
N GLY A 294 -8.36 7.93 -3.60
CA GLY A 294 -8.68 7.91 -2.17
C GLY A 294 -8.56 9.31 -1.54
N GLY A 295 -8.94 10.35 -2.29
CA GLY A 295 -8.83 11.76 -1.88
C GLY A 295 -7.44 12.40 -2.04
N ARG A 296 -6.40 11.62 -2.32
CA ARG A 296 -5.01 12.10 -2.47
C ARG A 296 -4.70 12.48 -3.92
N PRO A 297 -3.94 13.57 -4.18
CA PRO A 297 -3.54 13.94 -5.53
C PRO A 297 -2.78 12.82 -6.24
N LEU A 298 -3.17 12.51 -7.46
CA LEU A 298 -2.54 11.57 -8.35
C LEU A 298 -2.03 12.32 -9.59
N PRO A 299 -0.77 12.81 -9.58
CA PRO A 299 -0.22 13.51 -10.73
C PRO A 299 -0.07 12.54 -11.91
N LEU A 300 -0.68 12.89 -13.04
CA LEU A 300 -0.58 12.15 -14.29
C LEU A 300 0.04 13.03 -15.37
N ALA A 301 0.92 12.44 -16.17
CA ALA A 301 1.38 13.08 -17.40
C ALA A 301 0.19 13.22 -18.39
N PRO A 302 0.27 14.15 -19.37
CA PRO A 302 -0.84 14.42 -20.28
C PRO A 302 -1.41 13.18 -20.99
N ALA A 303 -0.56 12.28 -21.50
CA ALA A 303 -1.03 11.09 -22.22
C ALA A 303 -1.74 10.07 -21.31
N PRO A 304 -1.19 9.64 -20.16
CA PRO A 304 -1.91 8.81 -19.19
C PRO A 304 -3.21 9.45 -18.68
N LEU A 305 -3.22 10.76 -18.45
CA LEU A 305 -4.43 11.49 -18.04
C LEU A 305 -5.52 11.38 -19.12
N VAL A 306 -5.20 11.71 -20.37
CA VAL A 306 -6.17 11.63 -21.48
C VAL A 306 -6.66 10.21 -21.70
N ALA A 307 -5.77 9.21 -21.62
CA ALA A 307 -6.16 7.81 -21.74
C ALA A 307 -7.14 7.40 -20.62
N LEU A 308 -6.89 7.86 -19.38
CA LEU A 308 -7.77 7.59 -18.26
C LEU A 308 -9.13 8.29 -18.43
N CYS A 309 -9.15 9.54 -18.88
CA CYS A 309 -10.41 10.26 -19.14
C CYS A 309 -11.25 9.53 -20.19
N ALA A 310 -10.65 9.17 -21.33
CA ALA A 310 -11.32 8.43 -22.38
C ALA A 310 -11.84 7.07 -21.88
N LEU A 311 -11.04 6.31 -21.13
CA LEU A 311 -11.48 5.03 -20.55
C LEU A 311 -12.65 5.22 -19.58
N VAL A 312 -12.61 6.21 -18.69
CA VAL A 312 -13.69 6.46 -17.71
C VAL A 312 -14.97 6.91 -18.41
N GLU A 313 -14.86 7.80 -19.40
CA GLU A 313 -15.99 8.26 -20.20
C GLU A 313 -16.62 7.13 -21.04
N ALA A 314 -15.82 6.18 -21.51
CA ALA A 314 -16.28 4.99 -22.22
C ALA A 314 -16.77 3.84 -21.31
N GLY A 315 -17.12 4.13 -20.04
CA GLY A 315 -17.61 3.12 -19.11
C GLY A 315 -16.56 2.09 -18.68
N GLY A 316 -15.27 2.44 -18.77
CA GLY A 316 -14.15 1.64 -18.31
C GLY A 316 -13.56 0.69 -19.34
N ARG A 317 -13.96 0.76 -20.62
CA ARG A 317 -13.44 -0.12 -21.68
C ARG A 317 -13.21 0.63 -22.99
N LEU A 318 -12.04 0.47 -23.59
CA LEU A 318 -11.74 0.97 -24.94
C LEU A 318 -10.93 -0.04 -25.75
N THR A 319 -11.16 -0.10 -27.06
CA THR A 319 -10.32 -0.90 -27.95
C THR A 319 -8.93 -0.30 -28.07
N THR A 320 -7.95 -1.13 -28.44
CA THR A 320 -6.59 -0.64 -28.70
C THR A 320 -6.58 0.38 -29.83
N GLU A 321 -7.39 0.16 -30.88
CA GLU A 321 -7.53 1.03 -32.05
C GLU A 321 -8.05 2.42 -31.66
N THR A 322 -9.18 2.49 -30.95
CA THR A 322 -9.74 3.76 -30.44
C THR A 322 -8.70 4.49 -29.57
N LEU A 323 -7.93 3.77 -28.75
CA LEU A 323 -6.86 4.36 -27.94
C LEU A 323 -5.67 4.89 -28.75
N MET A 324 -5.40 4.35 -29.95
CA MET A 324 -4.37 4.90 -30.84
C MET A 324 -4.75 6.30 -31.31
N ASP A 325 -6.03 6.53 -31.58
CA ASP A 325 -6.57 7.82 -32.01
C ASP A 325 -6.64 8.81 -30.84
N VAL A 326 -7.13 8.37 -29.68
CA VAL A 326 -7.13 9.16 -28.43
C VAL A 326 -5.72 9.67 -28.10
N LEU A 327 -4.71 8.81 -28.27
CA LEU A 327 -3.32 9.11 -27.91
C LEU A 327 -2.49 9.68 -29.06
N ARG A 328 -3.10 10.01 -30.20
CA ARG A 328 -2.40 10.58 -31.35
C ARG A 328 -1.68 11.89 -30.94
N PRO A 329 -0.38 12.06 -31.24
CA PRO A 329 0.32 13.31 -30.96
C PRO A 329 -0.22 14.45 -31.85
N GLY A 330 0.05 15.70 -31.48
CA GLY A 330 -0.13 16.82 -32.40
C GLY A 330 0.90 16.79 -33.54
N GLY A 331 0.45 17.05 -34.78
CA GLY A 331 1.27 17.13 -35.99
C GLY A 331 1.25 15.89 -36.89
N ASP A 332 1.70 16.06 -38.14
CA ASP A 332 1.84 14.98 -39.13
C ASP A 332 3.07 14.11 -38.81
N SER A 333 2.88 13.11 -37.95
CA SER A 333 3.87 12.06 -37.77
C SER A 333 3.42 10.80 -38.51
N ALA A 334 4.08 10.46 -39.61
CA ALA A 334 3.92 9.17 -40.27
C ALA A 334 4.39 8.06 -39.33
N ARG A 335 3.46 7.48 -38.56
CA ARG A 335 3.72 6.36 -37.65
C ARG A 335 3.04 5.12 -38.18
N THR A 336 3.76 4.01 -38.14
CA THR A 336 3.18 2.70 -38.46
C THR A 336 2.19 2.27 -37.37
N GLU A 337 1.26 1.39 -37.71
CA GLU A 337 0.26 0.86 -36.78
C GLU A 337 0.92 0.21 -35.55
N ARG A 338 2.03 -0.48 -35.78
CA ARG A 338 2.87 -1.06 -34.72
C ARG A 338 3.39 0.00 -33.74
N GLN A 339 3.86 1.15 -34.23
CA GLN A 339 4.37 2.23 -33.39
C GLN A 339 3.27 2.90 -32.58
N LYS A 340 2.07 3.05 -33.15
CA LYS A 340 0.89 3.55 -32.43
C LYS A 340 0.49 2.59 -31.30
N GLY A 341 0.40 1.29 -31.57
CA GLY A 341 0.11 0.27 -30.56
C GLY A 341 1.16 0.24 -29.43
N GLN A 342 2.45 0.34 -29.77
CA GLN A 342 3.52 0.44 -28.77
C GLN A 342 3.37 1.66 -27.85
N ARG A 343 2.91 2.80 -28.39
CA ARG A 343 2.62 4.00 -27.61
C ARG A 343 1.46 3.77 -26.64
N VAL A 344 0.36 3.15 -27.08
CA VAL A 344 -0.75 2.78 -26.18
C VAL A 344 -0.24 1.93 -25.02
N SER A 345 0.49 0.85 -25.31
CA SER A 345 1.05 -0.03 -24.28
C SER A 345 2.02 0.70 -23.33
N ALA A 346 2.80 1.66 -23.83
CA ALA A 346 3.67 2.48 -22.99
C ALA A 346 2.88 3.43 -22.07
N VAL A 347 1.85 4.08 -22.59
CA VAL A 347 0.97 4.96 -21.81
C VAL A 347 0.20 4.17 -20.75
N MET A 348 -0.30 2.98 -21.07
CA MET A 348 -1.00 2.14 -20.11
C MET A 348 -0.08 1.65 -18.98
N ARG A 349 1.18 1.33 -19.28
CA ARG A 349 2.18 1.04 -18.23
C ARG A 349 2.43 2.25 -17.32
N GLN A 350 2.50 3.46 -17.87
CA GLN A 350 2.64 4.68 -17.07
C GLN A 350 1.41 4.91 -16.18
N LEU A 351 0.21 4.71 -16.73
CA LEU A 351 -1.05 4.83 -15.99
C LEU A 351 -1.12 3.84 -14.83
N ARG A 352 -0.81 2.55 -15.08
CA ARG A 352 -0.74 1.53 -14.02
C ARG A 352 0.29 1.85 -12.96
N SER A 353 1.47 2.33 -13.36
CA SER A 353 2.52 2.73 -12.43
C SER A 353 2.07 3.88 -11.52
N ALA A 354 1.36 4.87 -12.07
CA ALA A 354 0.83 5.99 -11.30
C ALA A 354 -0.27 5.53 -10.33
N LEU A 355 -1.26 4.77 -10.82
CA LEU A 355 -2.34 4.21 -10.01
C LEU A 355 -1.79 3.31 -8.89
N GLY A 356 -0.76 2.51 -9.22
CA GLY A 356 0.05 1.77 -8.26
C GLY A 356 -0.41 0.33 -8.04
N TRP A 357 -1.12 -0.27 -9.01
CA TRP A 357 -1.36 -1.72 -9.06
C TRP A 357 -1.59 -2.18 -10.51
N GLU A 358 -1.15 -3.40 -10.85
CA GLU A 358 -1.15 -3.85 -12.26
C GLU A 358 -2.56 -4.11 -12.79
N ALA A 359 -3.48 -4.60 -11.95
CA ALA A 359 -4.87 -4.84 -12.35
C ALA A 359 -5.68 -3.56 -12.61
N SER A 360 -5.12 -2.38 -12.32
CA SER A 360 -5.80 -1.08 -12.53
C SER A 360 -6.26 -0.86 -13.96
N VAL A 361 -5.47 -1.37 -14.92
CA VAL A 361 -5.79 -1.33 -16.36
C VAL A 361 -5.29 -2.61 -17.04
N VAL A 362 -6.20 -3.53 -17.37
CA VAL A 362 -5.85 -4.82 -17.99
C VAL A 362 -6.14 -4.84 -19.50
N SER A 363 -5.21 -5.43 -20.26
CA SER A 363 -5.38 -5.66 -21.70
C SER A 363 -5.95 -7.05 -21.93
N ARG A 364 -7.16 -7.15 -22.50
CA ARG A 364 -7.82 -8.43 -22.82
C ARG A 364 -8.62 -8.31 -24.12
N GLY A 365 -8.44 -9.26 -25.02
CA GLY A 365 -9.25 -9.35 -26.25
C GLY A 365 -9.14 -8.11 -27.16
N GLY A 366 -7.95 -7.50 -27.26
CA GLY A 366 -7.74 -6.30 -28.08
C GLY A 366 -8.25 -4.99 -27.46
N ALA A 367 -8.73 -5.01 -26.22
CA ALA A 367 -9.21 -3.84 -25.48
C ALA A 367 -8.50 -3.68 -24.14
N TYR A 368 -8.53 -2.46 -23.62
CA TYR A 368 -8.12 -2.13 -22.26
C TYR A 368 -9.35 -1.93 -21.38
N HIS A 369 -9.27 -2.43 -20.16
CA HIS A 369 -10.35 -2.38 -19.17
C HIS A 369 -9.83 -1.80 -17.86
N LEU A 370 -10.58 -0.87 -17.27
CA LEU A 370 -10.35 -0.40 -15.92
C LEU A 370 -10.78 -1.46 -14.89
N ASP A 371 -10.13 -1.45 -13.73
CA ASP A 371 -10.49 -2.30 -12.59
C ASP A 371 -11.93 -2.04 -12.13
N ASP A 372 -12.78 -3.07 -12.19
CA ASP A 372 -14.20 -2.99 -11.86
C ASP A 372 -14.48 -2.95 -10.35
N THR A 373 -13.49 -3.27 -9.53
CA THR A 373 -13.57 -3.15 -8.06
C THR A 373 -13.41 -1.69 -7.61
N VAL A 374 -12.87 -0.82 -8.47
CA VAL A 374 -12.66 0.60 -8.21
C VAL A 374 -13.83 1.42 -8.69
N ARG A 375 -14.23 2.39 -7.87
CA ARG A 375 -15.21 3.39 -8.26
C ARG A 375 -14.52 4.52 -9.03
N TRP A 376 -14.71 4.53 -10.34
CA TRP A 376 -14.27 5.61 -11.22
C TRP A 376 -15.33 6.70 -11.31
N THR A 377 -14.96 7.94 -11.05
CA THR A 377 -15.86 9.09 -11.09
C THR A 377 -15.27 10.20 -11.93
N SER A 378 -16.12 10.89 -12.69
CA SER A 378 -15.73 12.03 -13.53
C SER A 378 -16.75 13.15 -13.35
N ASP A 379 -16.30 14.35 -13.04
CA ASP A 379 -17.15 15.53 -12.93
C ASP A 379 -17.90 15.84 -14.24
N VAL A 380 -17.27 15.60 -15.39
CA VAL A 380 -17.91 15.67 -16.73
C VAL A 380 -19.08 14.70 -16.85
N LEU A 381 -18.90 13.43 -16.48
CA LEU A 381 -19.99 12.44 -16.56
C LEU A 381 -21.17 12.81 -15.65
N HIS A 382 -20.89 13.36 -14.46
CA HIS A 382 -21.95 13.83 -13.56
C HIS A 382 -22.67 15.06 -14.13
N ALA A 383 -21.96 16.00 -14.75
CA ALA A 383 -22.55 17.17 -15.39
C ALA A 383 -23.47 16.77 -16.55
N LEU A 384 -23.00 15.86 -17.43
CA LEU A 384 -23.79 15.33 -18.54
C LEU A 384 -25.08 14.65 -18.07
N GLN A 385 -25.01 13.82 -17.02
CA GLN A 385 -26.19 13.17 -16.43
C GLN A 385 -27.21 14.17 -15.87
N ARG A 386 -26.77 15.37 -15.48
CA ARG A 386 -27.60 16.42 -14.90
C ARG A 386 -28.05 17.47 -15.93
N GLY A 387 -27.62 17.36 -17.19
CA GLY A 387 -27.86 18.35 -18.22
C GLY A 387 -27.18 19.70 -17.93
N GLU A 388 -26.07 19.69 -17.17
CA GLU A 388 -25.31 20.89 -16.84
C GLU A 388 -24.37 21.26 -18.00
N ARG A 389 -24.16 22.57 -18.19
CA ARG A 389 -23.29 23.08 -19.24
C ARG A 389 -21.82 22.87 -18.87
N ILE A 390 -21.03 22.38 -19.82
CA ILE A 390 -19.57 22.24 -19.69
C ILE A 390 -18.91 23.39 -20.46
N GLU A 391 -18.04 24.14 -19.77
CA GLU A 391 -17.38 25.32 -20.34
C GLU A 391 -15.90 25.09 -20.70
N ALA A 392 -15.27 24.10 -20.07
CA ALA A 392 -13.87 23.75 -20.27
C ALA A 392 -13.65 22.26 -20.01
N TYR A 393 -12.65 21.68 -20.68
CA TYR A 393 -12.26 20.28 -20.52
C TYR A 393 -10.75 20.12 -20.64
N CYS A 394 -10.13 19.53 -19.63
CA CYS A 394 -8.69 19.26 -19.59
C CYS A 394 -7.82 20.47 -19.98
N THR A 395 -8.09 21.65 -19.42
CA THR A 395 -7.38 22.89 -19.73
C THR A 395 -5.87 22.74 -19.55
N GLY A 396 -5.10 23.16 -20.56
CA GLY A 396 -3.63 23.03 -20.59
C GLY A 396 -3.12 21.70 -21.14
N ILE A 397 -4.01 20.77 -21.54
CA ILE A 397 -3.64 19.52 -22.19
C ILE A 397 -3.72 19.66 -23.71
N HIS A 398 -2.56 19.63 -24.38
CA HIS A 398 -2.45 19.88 -25.84
C HIS A 398 -2.52 18.61 -26.71
N LEU A 399 -3.26 17.58 -26.28
CA LEU A 399 -3.50 16.41 -27.11
C LEU A 399 -4.71 16.67 -28.05
N PRO A 400 -4.62 16.37 -29.36
CA PRO A 400 -5.69 16.65 -30.33
C PRO A 400 -7.06 16.12 -29.90
N TRP A 401 -7.10 14.91 -29.33
CA TRP A 401 -8.36 14.32 -28.84
C TRP A 401 -8.99 15.14 -27.71
N ALA A 402 -8.19 15.63 -26.75
CA ALA A 402 -8.71 16.41 -25.62
C ALA A 402 -9.31 17.75 -26.09
N ALA A 403 -8.65 18.41 -27.06
CA ALA A 403 -9.16 19.65 -27.65
C ALA A 403 -10.44 19.42 -28.47
N ALA A 404 -10.51 18.33 -29.24
CA ALA A 404 -11.73 17.96 -29.98
C ALA A 404 -12.88 17.62 -29.02
N ARG A 405 -12.59 16.87 -27.94
CA ARG A 405 -13.56 16.52 -26.91
C ARG A 405 -14.09 17.75 -26.17
N GLU A 406 -13.23 18.72 -25.85
CA GLU A 406 -13.64 20.00 -25.27
C GLU A 406 -14.66 20.73 -26.16
N GLN A 407 -14.38 20.84 -27.47
CA GLN A 407 -15.30 21.47 -28.43
C GLN A 407 -16.65 20.75 -28.50
N GLN A 408 -16.65 19.40 -28.52
CA GLN A 408 -17.88 18.60 -28.51
C GLN A 408 -18.73 18.84 -27.27
N LEU A 409 -18.11 18.84 -26.08
CA LEU A 409 -18.80 19.05 -24.81
C LEU A 409 -19.39 20.46 -24.70
N ILE A 410 -18.69 21.48 -25.20
CA ILE A 410 -19.18 22.88 -25.22
C ILE A 410 -20.36 23.05 -26.18
N LEU A 411 -20.33 22.38 -27.34
CA LEU A 411 -21.36 22.48 -28.37
C LEU A 411 -22.58 21.58 -28.11
N GLY A 412 -22.53 20.69 -27.11
CA GLY A 412 -23.61 19.75 -26.79
C GLY A 412 -23.78 18.63 -27.83
N GLY A 413 -22.72 18.24 -28.53
CA GLY A 413 -22.76 17.14 -29.50
C GLY A 413 -22.93 15.76 -28.83
N SER A 414 -23.52 14.79 -29.55
CA SER A 414 -23.63 13.39 -29.11
C SER A 414 -22.26 12.72 -28.97
N ASP A 415 -22.18 11.65 -28.16
CA ASP A 415 -20.99 10.81 -27.94
C ASP A 415 -20.63 9.94 -29.17
N ASP A 416 -20.60 10.53 -30.37
CA ASP A 416 -20.37 9.83 -31.65
C ASP A 416 -19.01 9.11 -31.73
N TRP A 417 -18.08 9.39 -30.82
CA TRP A 417 -16.76 8.74 -30.77
C TRP A 417 -16.76 7.38 -30.05
N LEU A 418 -17.82 7.01 -29.34
CA LEU A 418 -17.95 5.70 -28.69
C LEU A 418 -18.42 4.59 -29.65
N ASP A 419 -18.93 4.96 -30.84
CA ASP A 419 -19.47 4.04 -31.84
C ASP A 419 -18.42 3.52 -32.85
N HIS A 420 -17.12 3.70 -32.56
CA HIS A 420 -16.00 3.27 -33.42
C HIS A 420 -14.98 2.37 -32.72
#